data_AF-A0A2D6TR79-F1
#
_entry.id   AF-A0A2D6TR79-F1
#
_cell.length_a   1.000
_cell.length_b   1.000
_cell.length_c   1.000
_cell.angle_alpha   90.00
_cell.angle_beta   90.00
_cell.angle_gamma   90.00
#
_symmetry.space_group_name_H-M   'P 1'
#
loop_
_entity.id
_entity.type
_entity.pdbx_description
1 polymer ?
#
loop_
_entity_poly.entity_id
_entity_poly.type
_entity_poly.pdbx_seq_one_letter_code
_entity_poly.pdbx_strand_id
1 'polypeptide(L)'
;MSESNVAVIPQAEPEDETVQDVGGVTGAQLKQYIERIERLEEEKKALAEDIKEVYGEAKAMGFDGKAMRQLVKLRNMDNEKRREEEEILEVYKAAIGLA
;
A
#
# COMPACT_ATOMS: atom_id res chain seq x y z
N MET A 1 6.56 59.42 30.62
CA MET A 1 5.49 58.60 30.02
C MET A 1 6.12 57.92 28.81
N SER A 2 6.44 56.63 28.92
CA SER A 2 7.00 55.84 27.83
C SER A 2 5.88 55.43 26.89
N GLU A 3 5.92 55.87 25.64
CA GLU A 3 5.14 55.25 24.58
C GLU A 3 6.09 54.31 23.83
N SER A 4 6.02 53.04 24.22
CA SER A 4 6.59 51.92 23.49
C SER A 4 5.91 51.84 22.12
N ASN A 5 6.60 52.28 21.07
CA ASN A 5 6.23 51.87 19.72
C ASN A 5 6.63 50.41 19.55
N VAL A 6 5.64 49.53 19.75
CA VAL A 6 5.68 48.12 19.41
C VAL A 6 6.06 48.00 17.94
N ALA A 7 7.18 47.33 17.67
CA ALA A 7 7.53 46.92 16.33
C ALA A 7 6.38 46.10 15.74
N VAL A 8 5.81 46.58 14.65
CA VAL A 8 4.98 45.75 13.78
C VAL A 8 5.94 44.71 13.20
N ILE A 9 5.97 43.53 13.81
CA ILE A 9 6.59 42.34 13.23
C ILE A 9 5.78 42.08 11.95
N PRO A 10 6.38 42.10 10.76
CA PRO A 10 5.67 41.63 9.58
C PRO A 10 5.31 40.17 9.84
N GLN A 11 4.01 39.88 9.89
CA GLN A 11 3.54 38.50 9.86
C GLN A 11 4.11 37.91 8.56
N ALA A 12 5.09 37.03 8.68
CA ALA A 12 5.45 36.15 7.60
C ALA A 12 4.22 35.28 7.35
N GLU A 13 3.41 35.69 6.35
CA GLU A 13 2.53 34.77 5.64
C GLU A 13 3.36 33.51 5.34
N PRO A 14 2.86 32.30 5.59
CA PRO A 14 3.59 31.09 5.22
C PRO A 14 3.85 31.16 3.72
N GLU A 15 5.11 31.37 3.34
CA GLU A 15 5.52 31.35 1.94
C GLU A 15 5.17 29.96 1.42
N ASP A 16 4.15 29.89 0.56
CA ASP A 16 3.81 28.69 -0.19
C ASP A 16 5.08 28.30 -0.96
N GLU A 17 5.67 27.16 -0.59
CA GLU A 17 6.90 26.63 -1.18
C GLU A 17 6.85 26.82 -2.69
N THR A 18 7.89 27.42 -3.26
CA THR A 18 7.93 27.79 -4.68
C THR A 18 7.80 26.56 -5.59
N VAL A 19 6.57 26.22 -5.94
CA VAL A 19 6.26 25.15 -6.88
C VAL A 19 6.53 25.68 -8.29
N GLN A 20 7.54 25.15 -8.97
CA GLN A 20 7.98 25.63 -10.28
C GLN A 20 7.48 24.73 -11.40
N ASP A 21 7.02 25.35 -12.47
CA ASP A 21 6.71 24.64 -13.70
C ASP A 21 7.99 24.41 -14.51
N VAL A 22 8.27 23.15 -14.84
CA VAL A 22 9.49 22.75 -15.55
C VAL A 22 9.11 21.88 -16.73
N GLY A 23 9.58 22.24 -17.94
CA GLY A 23 9.43 21.38 -19.12
C GLY A 23 7.99 21.05 -19.53
N GLY A 24 7.02 21.92 -19.22
CA GLY A 24 5.59 21.70 -19.52
C GLY A 24 4.84 20.85 -18.49
N VAL A 25 5.50 20.46 -17.38
CA VAL A 25 4.84 19.86 -16.23
C VAL A 25 4.51 20.96 -15.23
N THR A 26 3.27 21.01 -14.77
CA THR A 26 2.91 21.94 -13.71
C THR A 26 3.35 21.36 -12.37
N GLY A 27 4.18 22.08 -11.62
CA GLY A 27 4.68 21.57 -10.36
C GLY A 27 3.54 21.36 -9.35
N ALA A 28 2.49 22.18 -9.43
CA ALA A 28 1.36 22.13 -8.50
C ALA A 28 0.53 20.85 -8.68
N GLN A 29 0.29 20.42 -9.92
CA GLN A 29 -0.39 19.15 -10.18
C GLN A 29 0.47 17.97 -9.73
N LEU A 30 1.79 18.03 -9.98
CA LEU A 30 2.71 16.99 -9.53
C LEU A 30 2.70 16.86 -8.00
N LYS A 31 2.75 17.98 -7.26
CA LYS A 31 2.67 18.01 -5.79
C LYS A 31 1.38 17.35 -5.29
N GLN A 32 0.22 17.70 -5.87
CA GLN A 32 -1.07 17.09 -5.52
C GLN A 32 -1.09 15.57 -5.75
N TYR A 33 -0.51 15.08 -6.85
CA TYR A 33 -0.42 13.63 -7.09
C TYR A 33 0.47 12.94 -6.06
N ILE A 34 1.63 13.53 -5.73
CA ILE A 34 2.57 12.99 -4.74
C ILE A 34 1.89 12.89 -3.37
N GLU A 35 1.29 13.97 -2.87
CA GLU A 35 0.60 14.00 -1.57
C GLU A 35 -0.53 12.95 -1.50
N ARG A 36 -1.24 12.73 -2.61
CA ARG A 36 -2.27 11.69 -2.68
C ARG A 36 -1.67 10.29 -2.65
N ILE A 37 -0.55 10.06 -3.33
CA ILE A 37 0.15 8.77 -3.33
C ILE A 37 0.72 8.47 -1.93
N GLU A 38 1.34 9.44 -1.28
CA GLU A 38 1.92 9.27 0.06
C GLU A 38 0.86 8.84 1.08
N ARG A 39 -0.30 9.50 1.08
CA ARG A 39 -1.44 9.11 1.91
C ARG A 39 -1.91 7.68 1.63
N LEU A 40 -1.99 7.29 0.35
CA LEU A 40 -2.37 5.93 -0.03
C LEU A 40 -1.32 4.89 0.37
N GLU A 41 -0.03 5.22 0.34
CA GLU A 41 1.04 4.33 0.82
C GLU A 41 1.00 4.18 2.35
N GLU A 42 0.64 5.23 3.10
CA GLU A 42 0.39 5.14 4.54
C GLU A 42 -0.79 4.23 4.86
N GLU A 43 -1.93 4.41 4.18
CA GLU A 43 -3.12 3.55 4.33
C GLU A 43 -2.80 2.09 3.99
N LYS A 44 -2.07 1.86 2.89
CA LYS A 44 -1.62 0.53 2.48
C LYS A 44 -0.70 -0.11 3.50
N LYS A 45 0.18 0.67 4.14
CA LYS A 45 1.04 0.19 5.23
C LYS A 45 0.22 -0.24 6.44
N ALA A 46 -0.74 0.58 6.88
CA ALA A 46 -1.63 0.24 7.99
C ALA A 46 -2.40 -1.06 7.70
N LEU A 47 -2.99 -1.20 6.51
CA LEU A 47 -3.68 -2.43 6.10
C LEU A 47 -2.74 -3.64 6.06
N ALA A 48 -1.48 -3.47 5.64
CA ALA A 48 -0.50 -4.54 5.63
C ALA A 48 -0.11 -4.99 7.05
N GLU A 49 -0.07 -4.06 8.01
CA GLU A 49 0.13 -4.35 9.42
C GLU A 49 -1.06 -5.13 9.99
N ASP A 50 -2.29 -4.69 9.74
CA ASP A 50 -3.51 -5.42 10.15
C ASP A 50 -3.54 -6.86 9.60
N ILE A 51 -3.23 -7.04 8.31
CA ILE A 51 -3.14 -8.37 7.70
C ILE A 51 -2.09 -9.24 8.40
N LYS A 52 -0.95 -8.66 8.78
CA LYS A 52 0.12 -9.38 9.48
C LYS A 52 -0.33 -9.81 10.87
N GLU A 53 -1.08 -8.97 11.59
CA GLU A 53 -1.65 -9.30 12.90
C GLU A 53 -2.62 -10.47 12.80
N VAL A 54 -3.53 -10.48 11.83
CA VAL A 54 -4.46 -11.60 11.59
C VAL A 54 -3.71 -12.91 11.33
N TYR A 55 -2.66 -12.90 10.51
CA TYR A 55 -1.83 -14.10 10.33
C TYR A 55 -1.09 -14.50 11.62
N GLY A 56 -0.71 -13.54 12.46
CA GLY A 56 -0.11 -13.77 13.77
C GLY A 56 -1.07 -14.46 14.74
N GLU A 57 -2.31 -13.97 14.83
CA GLU A 57 -3.38 -14.58 15.62
C GLU A 57 -3.68 -16.01 15.15
N ALA A 58 -3.83 -16.21 13.84
CA ALA A 58 -4.04 -17.53 13.27
C ALA A 58 -2.90 -18.50 13.62
N LYS A 59 -1.65 -18.02 13.58
CA LYS A 59 -0.50 -18.82 14.00
C LYS A 59 -0.56 -19.17 15.48
N ALA A 60 -0.97 -18.24 16.35
CA ALA A 60 -1.15 -18.51 17.79
C ALA A 60 -2.25 -19.56 18.05
N MET A 61 -3.25 -19.63 17.17
CA MET A 61 -4.30 -20.66 17.19
C MET A 61 -3.86 -22.00 16.56
N GLY A 62 -2.63 -22.10 16.04
CA GLY A 62 -2.08 -23.34 15.48
C GLY A 62 -2.26 -23.51 13.97
N PHE A 63 -2.74 -22.50 13.23
CA PHE A 63 -2.83 -22.56 11.77
C PHE A 63 -1.48 -22.35 11.10
N ASP A 64 -1.24 -23.04 9.98
CA ASP A 64 -0.05 -22.84 9.15
C ASP A 64 -0.21 -21.61 8.25
N GLY A 65 0.60 -20.57 8.51
CA GLY A 65 0.52 -19.31 7.77
C GLY A 65 0.88 -19.43 6.28
N LYS A 66 1.70 -20.41 5.87
CA LYS A 66 2.07 -20.60 4.46
C LYS A 66 0.89 -21.19 3.68
N ALA A 67 0.23 -22.19 4.24
CA ALA A 67 -0.98 -22.78 3.69
C ALA A 67 -2.11 -21.75 3.60
N MET A 68 -2.30 -20.92 4.63
CA MET A 68 -3.30 -19.85 4.58
C MET A 68 -3.02 -18.83 3.47
N ARG A 69 -1.77 -18.37 3.31
CA ARG A 69 -1.40 -17.46 2.21
C ARG A 69 -1.66 -18.08 0.84
N GLN A 70 -1.35 -19.37 0.68
CA GLN A 70 -1.67 -20.11 -0.54
C GLN A 70 -3.19 -20.15 -0.78
N LEU A 71 -3.99 -20.38 0.26
CA LEU A 71 -5.45 -20.39 0.15
C LEU A 71 -6.01 -19.02 -0.24
N VAL A 72 -5.50 -17.93 0.33
CA VAL A 72 -5.89 -16.56 -0.05
C VAL A 72 -5.53 -16.29 -1.52
N LYS A 73 -4.34 -16.69 -1.97
CA LYS A 73 -3.95 -16.56 -3.38
C LYS A 73 -4.90 -17.32 -4.29
N LEU A 74 -5.20 -18.59 -3.97
CA LEU A 74 -6.14 -19.41 -4.74
C LEU A 74 -7.51 -18.75 -4.81
N ARG A 75 -8.04 -18.24 -3.68
CA ARG A 75 -9.34 -17.56 -3.62
C ARG A 75 -9.39 -16.28 -4.46
N ASN A 76 -8.26 -15.60 -4.65
CA ASN A 76 -8.18 -14.40 -5.48
C ASN A 76 -7.98 -14.70 -6.97
N MET A 77 -7.65 -15.95 -7.33
CA MET A 77 -7.55 -16.36 -8.73
C MET A 77 -8.93 -16.61 -9.33
N ASP A 78 -9.06 -16.33 -10.63
CA ASP A 78 -10.21 -16.71 -11.42
C ASP A 78 -10.47 -18.23 -11.37
N ASN A 79 -11.74 -18.63 -11.31
CA ASN A 79 -12.11 -20.03 -11.08
C ASN A 79 -11.77 -20.93 -12.27
N GLU A 80 -11.92 -20.44 -13.50
CA GLU A 80 -11.59 -21.23 -14.70
C GLU A 80 -10.08 -21.43 -14.79
N LYS A 81 -9.30 -20.36 -14.59
CA LYS A 81 -7.83 -20.45 -14.54
C LYS A 81 -7.33 -21.40 -13.45
N ARG A 82 -7.93 -21.35 -12.25
CA ARG A 82 -7.57 -22.25 -11.16
C ARG A 82 -7.80 -23.71 -11.54
N ARG A 83 -8.93 -23.99 -12.18
CA ARG A 83 -9.28 -25.34 -12.64
C ARG A 83 -8.33 -25.84 -13.72
N GLU A 84 -8.01 -25.02 -14.73
CA GLU A 84 -7.03 -25.38 -15.75
C GLU A 84 -5.65 -25.70 -15.14
N GLU A 85 -5.17 -24.86 -14.22
CA GLU A 85 -3.91 -25.10 -13.52
C GLU A 85 -3.93 -26.39 -12.69
N GLU A 86 -5.04 -26.68 -12.00
CA GLU A 86 -5.23 -27.91 -11.21
C GLU A 86 -5.24 -29.16 -12.09
N GLU A 87 -5.96 -29.13 -13.23
CA GLU A 87 -6.00 -30.25 -14.19
C GLU A 87 -4.61 -30.55 -14.77
N ILE A 88 -3.83 -29.51 -15.13
CA ILE A 88 -2.46 -29.68 -15.61
C ILE A 88 -1.56 -30.26 -14.50
N LEU A 89 -1.69 -29.76 -13.27
CA LEU A 89 -0.90 -30.22 -12.14
C LEU A 89 -1.19 -31.70 -11.83
N GLU A 90 -2.46 -32.12 -11.92
CA GLU A 90 -2.87 -33.51 -11.74
C GLU A 90 -2.22 -34.43 -12.77
N VAL A 91 -2.26 -34.05 -14.07
CA VAL A 91 -1.56 -34.78 -15.14
C VAL A 91 -0.08 -34.93 -14.85
N TYR A 92 0.58 -33.86 -14.41
CA TYR A 92 2.01 -33.90 -14.10
C TYR A 92 2.31 -34.75 -12.87
N LYS A 93 1.50 -34.68 -11.81
CA LYS A 93 1.63 -35.55 -10.63
C LYS A 93 1.51 -37.02 -11.00
N ALA A 94 0.51 -37.36 -11.83
CA ALA A 94 0.32 -38.73 -12.32
C ALA A 94 1.56 -39.20 -13.11
N ALA A 95 2.10 -38.34 -13.99
CA ALA A 95 3.28 -38.67 -14.80
C ALA A 95 4.54 -38.97 -13.97
N ILE A 96 4.67 -38.40 -12.77
CA ILE A 96 5.81 -38.63 -11.87
C ILE A 96 5.48 -39.53 -10.66
N GLY A 97 4.31 -40.16 -10.65
CA GLY A 97 3.91 -41.09 -9.59
C GLY A 97 3.58 -40.44 -8.23
N LEU A 98 3.13 -39.18 -8.23
CA LEU A 98 2.66 -38.44 -7.04
C LEU A 98 1.13 -38.40 -6.91
N ALA A 99 0.39 -39.17 -7.71
CA ALA A 99 -1.07 -39.26 -7.68
C ALA A 99 -1.57 -40.15 -6.53
#